data_AF-A0A1X7TS95-F1
#
_entry.id   AF-A0A1X7TS95-F1
#
_cell.length_a   1.000
_cell.length_b   1.000
_cell.length_c   1.000
_cell.angle_alpha   90.00
_cell.angle_beta   90.00
_cell.angle_gamma   90.00
#
_symmetry.space_group_name_H-M   'P 1'
#
loop_
_entity.id
_entity.type
_entity.pdbx_description
1 polymer ?
#
loop_
_entity_poly.entity_id
_entity_poly.type
_entity_poly.pdbx_seq_one_letter_code
_entity_poly.pdbx_strand_id
1 'polypeptide(L)'
;MAVSDTAALQQGHLVAVTWENSELEPLIARVLEIEENRIEIEWLEGTYSKPWHTTKQKDPNNQRKFIAWKDFILKESIILFAFTMTASNCFCKATIDHLKEQYKKIRDQD
;
A
#
# COMPACT_ATOMS: atom_id res chain seq x y z
N MET A 1 -11.79 -18.63 -4.90
CA MET A 1 -11.77 -17.20 -4.56
C MET A 1 -11.30 -17.08 -3.14
N ALA A 2 -10.04 -16.68 -2.94
CA ALA A 2 -9.52 -16.43 -1.60
C ALA A 2 -10.17 -15.13 -1.10
N VAL A 3 -11.14 -15.26 -0.20
CA VAL A 3 -11.61 -14.12 0.59
C VAL A 3 -10.46 -13.70 1.49
N SER A 4 -9.69 -12.70 1.05
CA SER A 4 -8.79 -11.98 1.95
C SER A 4 -9.67 -11.41 3.05
N ASP A 5 -9.64 -12.05 4.22
CA ASP A 5 -10.45 -11.65 5.37
C ASP A 5 -9.94 -10.29 5.87
N THR A 6 -10.50 -9.23 5.28
CA THR A 6 -10.17 -7.83 5.56
C THR A 6 -11.00 -7.30 6.72
N ALA A 7 -11.68 -8.16 7.49
CA ALA A 7 -12.47 -7.76 8.65
C ALA A 7 -11.62 -7.09 9.75
N ALA A 8 -10.33 -7.40 9.81
CA ALA A 8 -9.38 -6.79 10.74
C ALA A 8 -8.69 -5.52 10.18
N LEU A 9 -9.06 -5.05 9.00
CA LEU A 9 -8.51 -3.84 8.42
C LEU A 9 -9.02 -2.61 9.18
N GLN A 10 -8.13 -1.67 9.49
CA GLN A 10 -8.45 -0.46 10.22
C GLN A 10 -7.83 0.76 9.57
N GLN A 11 -8.44 1.92 9.80
CA GLN A 11 -7.87 3.21 9.41
C GLN A 11 -6.47 3.39 10.01
N GLY A 12 -5.55 3.90 9.21
CA GLY A 12 -4.15 4.08 9.58
C GLY A 12 -3.26 2.87 9.35
N HIS A 13 -3.82 1.67 9.09
CA HIS A 13 -3.01 0.50 8.72
C HIS A 13 -2.26 0.73 7.42
N LEU A 14 -1.05 0.17 7.36
CA LEU A 14 -0.33 0.02 6.11
C LEU A 14 -0.86 -1.22 5.38
N VAL A 15 -0.99 -1.07 4.06
CA VAL A 15 -1.42 -2.11 3.14
C VAL A 15 -0.41 -2.23 2.01
N ALA A 16 -0.17 -3.46 1.57
CA ALA A 16 0.51 -3.77 0.33
C ALA A 16 -0.53 -4.20 -0.69
N VAL A 17 -0.40 -3.68 -1.91
CA VAL A 17 -1.46 -3.75 -2.92
C VAL A 17 -0.90 -4.39 -4.19
N THR A 18 -1.68 -5.23 -4.88
CA THR A 18 -1.35 -5.69 -6.22
C THR A 18 -1.93 -4.74 -7.27
N TRP A 19 -1.16 -4.44 -8.32
CA TRP A 19 -1.63 -3.67 -9.47
C TRP A 19 -1.12 -4.33 -10.75
N GLU A 20 -2.02 -4.76 -11.62
CA GLU A 20 -1.77 -5.62 -12.79
C GLU A 20 -0.74 -5.07 -13.80
N ASN A 21 -0.35 -3.80 -13.68
CA ASN A 21 0.55 -3.11 -14.61
C ASN A 21 1.73 -2.41 -13.93
N SER A 22 2.06 -2.73 -12.68
CA SER A 22 3.15 -2.06 -11.98
C SER A 22 4.45 -2.86 -12.02
N GLU A 23 5.46 -2.36 -12.75
CA GLU A 23 6.85 -2.79 -12.57
C GLU A 23 7.45 -2.29 -11.23
N LEU A 24 6.73 -1.38 -10.56
CA LEU A 24 7.13 -0.77 -9.29
C LEU A 24 6.57 -1.58 -8.13
N GLU A 25 7.29 -2.63 -7.75
CA GLU A 25 7.06 -3.32 -6.49
C GLU A 25 8.12 -2.91 -5.44
N PRO A 26 7.73 -2.73 -4.18
CA PRO A 26 6.39 -2.96 -3.64
C PRO A 26 5.50 -1.71 -3.73
N LEU A 27 4.20 -1.90 -3.95
CA LEU A 27 3.19 -0.86 -3.83
C LEU A 27 2.65 -0.83 -2.40
N ILE A 28 2.92 0.24 -1.68
CA ILE A 28 2.50 0.40 -0.28
C ILE A 28 1.60 1.62 -0.17
N ALA A 29 0.52 1.47 0.59
CA ALA A 29 -0.36 2.57 0.92
C ALA A 29 -0.77 2.56 2.39
N ARG A 30 -1.32 3.67 2.86
CA ARG A 30 -1.95 3.80 4.17
C ARG A 30 -3.45 3.92 4.01
N VAL A 31 -4.22 3.16 4.79
CA VAL A 31 -5.68 3.26 4.81
C VAL A 31 -6.11 4.58 5.43
N LEU A 32 -6.88 5.37 4.69
CA LEU A 32 -7.48 6.61 5.16
C LEU A 32 -8.93 6.41 5.58
N GLU A 33 -9.69 5.63 4.82
CA GLU A 33 -11.10 5.35 5.10
C GLU A 33 -11.46 3.96 4.58
N ILE A 34 -12.36 3.28 5.28
CA ILE A 34 -12.83 1.93 4.93
C ILE A 34 -14.31 2.01 4.62
N GLU A 35 -14.66 1.67 3.39
CA GLU A 35 -16.04 1.48 2.96
C GLU A 35 -16.37 -0.02 2.85
N GLU A 36 -17.60 -0.36 2.45
CA GLU A 36 -18.08 -1.74 2.39
C GLU A 36 -17.23 -2.61 1.47
N ASN A 37 -16.96 -2.16 0.24
CA ASN A 37 -16.24 -2.93 -0.79
C ASN A 37 -14.88 -2.35 -1.22
N ARG A 38 -14.63 -1.08 -0.87
CA ARG A 38 -13.43 -0.35 -1.26
C ARG A 38 -12.83 0.37 -0.06
N ILE A 39 -11.60 0.80 -0.22
CA ILE A 39 -10.88 1.59 0.78
C ILE A 39 -10.28 2.81 0.12
N GLU A 40 -10.36 3.95 0.81
CA GLU A 40 -9.56 5.12 0.45
C GLU A 40 -8.16 4.91 1.02
N ILE A 41 -7.15 5.07 0.17
CA ILE A 41 -5.75 4.91 0.53
C ILE A 41 -4.94 6.16 0.19
N GLU A 42 -3.86 6.35 0.92
CA GLU A 42 -2.79 7.29 0.61
C GLU A 42 -1.57 6.51 0.14
N TRP A 43 -1.10 6.76 -1.08
CA TRP A 43 0.07 6.09 -1.62
C TRP A 43 1.35 6.52 -0.90
N LEU A 44 2.24 5.56 -0.68
CA LEU A 44 3.56 5.78 -0.13
C LEU A 44 4.62 5.48 -1.19
N GLU A 45 5.63 6.33 -1.28
CA GLU A 45 6.82 6.15 -2.10
C GLU A 45 8.01 5.76 -1.22
N GLY A 46 8.77 4.77 -1.66
CA GLY A 46 9.91 4.25 -0.93
C GLY A 46 10.50 3.02 -1.60
N THR A 47 11.47 2.40 -0.93
CA THR A 47 12.05 1.12 -1.36
C THR A 47 12.28 0.27 -0.11
N TYR A 48 12.51 -1.04 -0.25
CA TYR A 48 12.81 -1.89 0.90
C TYR A 48 14.02 -1.40 1.74
N SER A 49 14.98 -0.72 1.11
CA SER A 49 16.20 -0.22 1.75
C SER A 49 16.15 1.26 2.16
N LYS A 50 15.06 1.98 1.84
CA LYS A 50 14.93 3.42 2.13
C LYS A 50 13.65 3.71 2.92
N PRO A 51 13.60 4.83 3.65
CA PRO A 51 12.37 5.28 4.28
C PRO A 51 11.24 5.47 3.26
N TRP A 52 10.02 5.26 3.74
CA TRP A 52 8.80 5.47 3.00
C TRP A 52 8.17 6.81 3.38
N HIS A 53 7.62 7.50 2.39
CA HIS A 53 7.01 8.81 2.54
C HIS A 53 5.70 8.87 1.78
N THR A 54 4.79 9.74 2.20
CA THR A 54 3.56 10.02 1.44
C THR A 54 3.91 10.51 0.04
N THR A 55 3.44 9.78 -0.97
CA THR A 55 3.59 10.18 -2.37
C THR A 55 2.79 11.46 -2.59
N LYS A 56 3.40 12.42 -3.27
CA LYS A 56 2.76 13.70 -3.56
C LYS A 56 2.50 13.86 -5.05
N GLN A 57 1.30 14.29 -5.38
CA GLN A 57 0.93 14.68 -6.74
C GLN A 57 0.59 16.16 -6.80
N LYS A 58 0.65 16.76 -7.99
CA LYS A 58 0.19 18.14 -8.18
C LYS A 58 -1.31 18.21 -7.95
N ASP A 59 -1.73 19.23 -7.22
CA ASP A 59 -3.15 19.50 -7.02
C ASP A 59 -3.77 19.87 -8.38
N PRO A 60 -4.80 19.14 -8.85
CA PRO A 60 -5.43 19.40 -10.14
C PRO A 60 -6.11 20.78 -10.19
N ASN A 61 -6.53 21.31 -9.04
CA ASN A 61 -7.17 22.62 -8.93
C ASN A 61 -6.16 23.75 -8.67
N ASN A 62 -4.94 23.41 -8.25
CA ASN A 62 -3.89 24.39 -8.00
C ASN A 62 -2.50 23.80 -8.28
N GLN A 63 -2.05 23.91 -9.54
CA GLN A 63 -0.79 23.33 -10.01
C GLN A 63 0.48 23.81 -9.28
N ARG A 64 0.39 24.82 -8.40
CA ARG A 64 1.48 25.29 -7.54
C ARG A 64 1.58 24.53 -6.21
N LYS A 65 0.59 23.71 -5.88
CA LYS A 65 0.51 22.94 -4.63
C LYS A 65 0.68 21.46 -4.92
N PHE A 66 1.41 20.78 -4.02
CA PHE A 66 1.48 19.33 -3.98
C PHE A 66 0.59 18.82 -2.85
N ILE A 67 -0.21 17.80 -3.14
CA ILE A 67 -1.11 17.13 -2.20
C ILE A 67 -0.73 15.65 -2.11
N ALA A 68 -1.12 15.01 -0.99
CA ALA A 68 -1.01 13.57 -0.88
C ALA A 68 -1.77 12.91 -2.03
N TRP A 69 -1.15 11.92 -2.67
CA TRP A 69 -1.82 11.12 -3.67
C TRP A 69 -2.70 10.10 -2.97
N LYS A 70 -4.01 10.32 -3.11
CA LYS A 70 -5.05 9.42 -2.62
C LYS A 70 -5.73 8.69 -3.75
N ASP A 71 -6.19 7.48 -3.49
CA ASP A 71 -6.92 6.67 -4.44
C ASP A 71 -7.93 5.76 -3.74
N PHE A 72 -8.86 5.19 -4.51
CA PHE A 72 -9.80 4.17 -4.04
C PHE A 72 -9.46 2.82 -4.68
N ILE A 73 -9.22 1.82 -3.84
CA ILE A 73 -8.95 0.46 -4.30
C ILE A 73 -9.94 -0.54 -3.71
N LEU A 74 -10.12 -1.66 -4.39
CA LEU A 74 -10.92 -2.77 -3.87
C LEU A 74 -10.16 -3.49 -2.75
N LYS A 75 -10.89 -4.01 -1.77
CA LYS A 75 -10.30 -4.80 -0.68
C LYS A 75 -9.59 -6.06 -1.20
N GLU A 76 -10.04 -6.59 -2.33
CA GLU A 76 -9.46 -7.77 -2.99
C GLU A 76 -8.06 -7.50 -3.56
N SER A 77 -7.72 -6.25 -3.85
CA SER A 77 -6.38 -5.86 -4.31
C SER A 77 -5.34 -5.86 -3.18
N ILE A 78 -5.76 -6.02 -1.92
CA ILE A 78 -4.85 -6.03 -0.77
C ILE A 78 -4.20 -7.41 -0.64
N ILE A 79 -2.87 -7.41 -0.69
CA ILE A 79 -2.05 -8.62 -0.55
C ILE A 79 -1.70 -8.86 0.92
N LEU A 80 -1.37 -7.78 1.63
CA LEU A 80 -0.91 -7.82 3.02
C LEU A 80 -1.36 -6.53 3.71
N PHE A 81 -1.72 -6.60 4.99
CA PHE A 81 -2.12 -5.43 5.75
C PHE A 81 -1.64 -5.51 7.21
N ALA A 82 -1.84 -4.42 7.96
CA ALA A 82 -1.53 -4.29 9.39
C ALA A 82 -0.06 -4.51 9.78
N PHE A 83 0.88 -4.35 8.84
CA PHE A 83 2.29 -4.25 9.18
C PHE A 83 2.66 -2.81 9.56
N THR A 84 3.76 -2.67 10.28
CA THR A 84 4.24 -1.37 10.78
C THR A 84 5.61 -1.02 10.21
N MET A 85 5.86 0.27 10.08
CA MET A 85 7.21 0.80 9.87
C MET A 85 7.89 1.04 11.21
N THR A 86 9.21 1.11 11.20
CA THR A 86 10.01 1.60 12.31
C THR A 86 9.84 3.12 12.47
N ALA A 87 10.34 3.68 13.57
CA ALA A 87 10.34 5.12 13.80
C ALA A 87 11.05 5.93 12.69
N SER A 88 11.92 5.30 11.89
CA SER A 88 12.59 5.91 10.74
C SER A 88 11.81 5.76 9.42
N ASN A 89 10.54 5.35 9.48
CA ASN A 89 9.69 5.03 8.33
C ASN A 89 10.27 3.94 7.41
N CYS A 90 11.09 3.04 7.94
CA CYS A 90 11.61 1.89 7.21
C CYS A 90 10.85 0.62 7.61
N PHE A 91 10.90 -0.42 6.80
CA PHE A 91 10.41 -1.73 7.21
C PHE A 91 11.46 -2.52 8.00
N CYS A 92 10.99 -3.28 8.99
CA CYS A 92 11.81 -4.30 9.62
C CYS A 92 12.12 -5.42 8.63
N LYS A 93 13.24 -6.12 8.83
CA LYS A 93 13.68 -7.22 7.96
C LYS A 93 12.58 -8.29 7.78
N ALA A 94 11.92 -8.69 8.87
CA ALA A 94 10.82 -9.67 8.81
C ALA A 94 9.67 -9.22 7.90
N THR A 95 9.29 -7.93 7.95
CA THR A 95 8.25 -7.36 7.07
C THR A 95 8.71 -7.35 5.61
N ILE A 96 9.97 -7.00 5.35
CA ILE A 96 10.55 -7.00 4.01
C ILE A 96 10.52 -8.40 3.40
N ASP A 97 10.97 -9.40 4.17
CA ASP A 97 11.03 -10.79 3.71
C ASP A 97 9.61 -11.31 3.43
N HIS A 98 8.65 -11.01 4.30
CA HIS A 98 7.24 -11.38 4.10
C HIS A 98 6.63 -10.70 2.86
N LEU A 99 6.84 -9.40 2.68
CA LEU A 99 6.35 -8.67 1.51
C LEU A 99 6.90 -9.27 0.21
N LYS A 100 8.21 -9.51 0.14
CA LYS A 100 8.85 -10.14 -1.03
C LYS A 100 8.28 -11.52 -1.32
N GLU A 101 8.01 -12.30 -0.28
CA GLU A 101 7.41 -13.63 -0.45
C GLU A 101 5.99 -13.53 -1.02
N GLN A 102 5.16 -12.60 -0.53
CA GLN A 102 3.78 -12.43 -1.02
C GLN A 102 3.74 -11.92 -2.47
N TYR A 103 4.52 -10.89 -2.81
CA TYR A 103 4.61 -10.40 -4.19
C TYR A 103 5.14 -11.48 -5.14
N LYS A 104 6.15 -12.26 -4.71
CA LYS A 104 6.66 -13.38 -5.50
C LYS A 104 5.58 -14.44 -5.75
N LYS A 105 4.78 -14.80 -4.74
CA LYS A 105 3.69 -15.78 -4.90
C LYS A 105 2.66 -15.34 -5.92
N ILE A 106 2.30 -14.05 -5.92
CA ILE A 106 1.34 -13.49 -6.89
C ILE A 106 1.93 -13.52 -8.29
N ARG A 107 3.17 -13.09 -8.45
CA ARG A 107 3.85 -13.10 -9.75
C ARG A 107 4.02 -14.51 -10.33
N ASP A 108 4.28 -15.50 -9.48
CA ASP A 108 4.44 -16.89 -9.91
C ASP A 108 3.08 -17.60 -10.16
N GLN A 109 1.94 -16.95 -9.88
CA GLN A 109 0.57 -17.44 -10.12
C GLN A 109 -0.06 -16.95 -11.43
N ASP A 110 0.52 -15.91 -12.05
CA ASP A 110 0.20 -15.41 -13.39
C ASP A 110 0.99 -16.18 -14.48
#